data_AF-A0AAE1T5U6-F1
#
_entry.id   AF-A0AAE1T5U6-F1
#
_cell.length_a   1.000
_cell.length_b   1.000
_cell.length_c   1.000
_cell.angle_alpha   90.00
_cell.angle_beta   90.00
_cell.angle_gamma   90.00
#
_symmetry.space_group_name_H-M   'P 1'
#
loop_
_entity.id
_entity.type
_entity.pdbx_description
1 polymer ?
#
loop_
_entity_poly.entity_id
_entity_poly.type
_entity_poly.pdbx_seq_one_letter_code
_entity_poly.pdbx_strand_id
1 'polypeptide(L)'
;MDARSYRLSCLKESTVFEVDFPEVLHAKATIVEAAANSRDEHHHPTMAAKSLIRVAADLTEDDWLEKLQKSGFEPEKSTVWILEGILYYLSHSHAINVLKIIAEKCNITNTVLLADFMNRQATTFIQLHLPLLL
;
A
#
# COMPACT_ATOMS: atom_id res chain seq x y z
N MET A 1 -5.74 7.69 5.15
CA MET A 1 -4.48 6.91 5.15
C MET A 1 -4.75 5.53 5.71
N ASP A 2 -4.10 4.51 5.18
CA ASP A 2 -4.27 3.14 5.63
C ASP A 2 -3.69 2.92 7.03
N ALA A 3 -4.44 2.32 7.96
CA ALA A 3 -3.95 2.00 9.32
C ALA A 3 -4.08 0.51 9.67
N ARG A 4 -4.23 -0.38 8.66
CA ARG A 4 -4.46 -1.82 8.87
C ARG A 4 -3.42 -2.47 9.78
N SER A 5 -2.13 -2.14 9.62
CA SER A 5 -1.03 -2.65 10.46
C SER A 5 -1.16 -2.32 11.95
N TYR A 6 -1.96 -1.31 12.31
CA TYR A 6 -2.19 -0.88 13.68
C TYR A 6 -3.54 -1.36 14.26
N ARG A 7 -4.41 -1.97 13.45
CA ARG A 7 -5.79 -2.33 13.89
C ARG A 7 -6.21 -3.75 13.59
N LEU A 8 -5.59 -4.43 12.63
CA LEU A 8 -6.00 -5.77 12.21
C LEU A 8 -5.19 -6.85 12.92
N SER A 9 -5.80 -7.50 13.91
CA SER A 9 -5.19 -8.59 14.68
C SER A 9 -4.84 -9.83 13.85
N CYS A 10 -5.46 -10.01 12.67
CA CYS A 10 -5.09 -11.10 11.76
C CYS A 10 -3.68 -10.94 11.17
N LEU A 11 -3.06 -9.75 11.28
CA LEU A 11 -1.71 -9.48 10.80
C LEU A 11 -0.61 -9.78 11.84
N LYS A 12 -0.96 -10.30 13.02
CA LYS A 12 -0.02 -10.50 14.14
C LYS A 12 1.21 -11.36 13.81
N GLU A 13 1.12 -12.26 12.83
CA GLU A 13 2.24 -13.08 12.33
C GLU A 13 2.79 -12.61 10.98
N SER A 14 2.27 -11.50 10.45
CA SER A 14 2.58 -10.98 9.12
C SER A 14 3.51 -9.79 9.20
N THR A 15 4.56 -9.83 8.37
CA THR A 15 5.34 -8.63 8.02
C THR A 15 4.53 -7.84 6.98
N VAL A 16 4.22 -6.58 7.28
CA VAL A 16 3.55 -5.68 6.35
C VAL A 16 4.57 -4.76 5.71
N PHE A 17 4.60 -4.76 4.38
CA PHE A 17 5.34 -3.76 3.60
C PHE A 17 4.38 -2.68 3.12
N GLU A 18 4.71 -1.42 3.39
CA GLU A 18 3.99 -0.26 2.88
C GLU A 18 4.87 0.44 1.85
N VAL A 19 4.45 0.38 0.59
CA VAL A 19 5.18 0.98 -0.56
C VAL A 19 4.45 2.25 -0.97
N ASP A 20 5.10 3.39 -0.82
CA ASP A 20 4.51 4.70 -1.16
C ASP A 20 5.62 5.74 -1.37
N PHE A 21 5.24 6.93 -1.80
CA PHE A 21 6.15 8.05 -1.95
C PHE A 21 6.76 8.45 -0.59
N PRO A 22 8.06 8.87 -0.56
CA PRO A 22 8.74 9.26 0.68
C PRO A 22 7.97 10.27 1.54
N GLU A 23 7.37 11.27 0.90
CA GLU A 23 6.59 12.32 1.56
C GLU A 23 5.30 11.80 2.19
N VAL A 24 4.61 10.84 1.55
CA VAL A 24 3.40 10.22 2.09
C VAL A 24 3.75 9.38 3.31
N LEU A 25 4.82 8.59 3.22
CA LEU A 25 5.32 7.78 4.33
C LEU A 25 5.74 8.66 5.52
N HIS A 26 6.41 9.78 5.26
CA HIS A 26 6.81 10.74 6.29
C HIS A 26 5.59 11.38 6.98
N ALA A 27 4.65 11.91 6.19
CA ALA A 27 3.42 12.50 6.71
C ALA A 27 2.63 11.49 7.57
N LYS A 28 2.55 10.23 7.14
CA LYS A 28 1.93 9.15 7.91
C LYS A 28 2.61 8.92 9.24
N ALA A 29 3.94 8.86 9.25
CA ALA A 29 4.72 8.62 10.45
C ALA A 29 4.49 9.74 11.48
N THR A 30 4.47 11.00 11.04
CA THR A 30 4.16 12.16 11.90
C THR A 30 2.75 12.06 12.50
N ILE A 31 1.75 11.66 11.71
CA ILE A 31 0.38 11.50 12.23
C ILE A 31 0.30 10.38 13.27
N VAL A 32 0.95 9.24 13.01
CA VAL A 32 0.98 8.12 13.95
C VAL A 32 1.70 8.50 15.24
N GLU A 33 2.82 9.21 15.15
CA GLU A 33 3.56 9.70 16.31
C GLU A 33 2.75 10.70 17.12
N ALA A 34 2.08 11.65 16.47
CA ALA A 34 1.21 12.60 17.15
C ALA A 34 0.05 11.90 17.88
N ALA A 35 -0.56 10.87 17.26
CA ALA A 35 -1.60 10.06 17.89
C ALA A 35 -1.05 9.25 19.08
N ALA A 36 0.14 8.68 18.94
CA ALA A 36 0.82 7.95 20.01
C ALA A 36 1.19 8.85 21.20
N ASN A 37 1.43 10.14 20.99
CA ASN A 37 1.76 11.11 22.04
C ASN A 37 0.53 11.88 22.57
N SER A 38 -0.68 11.57 22.08
CA SER A 38 -1.90 12.23 22.54
C SER A 38 -2.23 11.84 23.99
N ARG A 39 -2.91 12.73 24.73
CA ARG A 39 -3.31 12.47 26.13
C ARG A 39 -4.54 11.55 26.26
N ASP A 40 -5.10 11.12 25.13
CA ASP A 40 -6.24 10.21 25.10
C ASP A 40 -5.73 8.77 25.13
N GLU A 41 -5.62 8.22 26.35
CA GLU A 41 -5.08 6.87 26.58
C GLU A 41 -5.92 5.75 25.92
N HIS A 42 -7.15 6.05 25.50
CA HIS A 42 -8.04 5.04 24.90
C HIS A 42 -7.73 4.75 23.42
N HIS A 43 -6.88 5.54 22.75
CA HIS A 43 -6.72 5.47 21.29
C HIS A 43 -5.26 5.46 20.79
N HIS A 44 -4.29 5.05 21.63
CA HIS A 44 -2.91 4.93 21.18
C HIS A 44 -2.77 3.85 20.07
N PRO A 45 -2.23 4.20 18.88
CA PRO A 45 -2.01 3.23 17.82
C PRO A 45 -0.99 2.18 18.27
N THR A 46 -1.45 0.97 18.49
CA THR A 46 -0.60 -0.18 18.84
C THR A 46 -0.30 -0.99 17.58
N MET A 47 0.93 -1.42 17.38
CA MET A 47 1.27 -2.28 16.25
C MET A 47 0.54 -3.62 16.39
N ALA A 48 -0.41 -3.90 15.48
CA ALA A 48 -1.16 -5.15 15.44
C ALA A 48 -0.48 -6.19 14.53
N ALA A 49 0.28 -5.72 13.53
CA ALA A 49 1.11 -6.57 12.68
C ALA A 49 2.37 -7.04 13.40
N LYS A 50 3.00 -8.12 12.92
CA LYS A 50 4.32 -8.55 13.42
C LYS A 50 5.38 -7.46 13.24
N SER A 51 5.36 -6.83 12.07
CA SER A 51 6.24 -5.72 11.72
C SER A 51 5.63 -4.89 10.60
N LEU A 52 6.00 -3.62 10.56
CA LEU A 52 5.68 -2.68 9.49
C LEU A 52 6.98 -2.12 8.92
N ILE A 53 7.21 -2.35 7.63
CA ILE A 53 8.38 -1.88 6.89
C ILE A 53 7.89 -0.90 5.84
N ARG A 54 8.34 0.35 5.93
CA ARG A 54 8.02 1.40 4.97
C ARG A 54 9.07 1.42 3.87
N VAL A 55 8.64 1.36 2.63
CA VAL A 55 9.48 1.26 1.44
C VAL A 55 9.19 2.48 0.58
N ALA A 56 10.12 3.44 0.59
CA ALA A 56 10.04 4.63 -0.23
C ALA A 56 10.28 4.29 -1.71
N ALA A 57 9.21 4.20 -2.49
CA ALA A 57 9.28 3.87 -3.92
C ALA A 57 8.06 4.42 -4.67
N ASP A 58 8.27 4.71 -5.95
CA ASP A 58 7.22 5.04 -6.90
C ASP A 58 6.90 3.78 -7.73
N LEU A 59 5.65 3.36 -7.76
CA LEU A 59 5.21 2.18 -8.52
C LEU A 59 5.32 2.35 -10.05
N THR A 60 5.53 3.58 -10.53
CA THR A 60 5.76 3.87 -11.95
C THR A 60 7.22 3.68 -12.37
N GLU A 61 8.15 3.59 -11.43
CA GLU A 61 9.58 3.40 -11.69
C GLU A 61 9.94 1.91 -11.69
N ASP A 62 10.86 1.49 -12.58
CA ASP A 62 11.18 0.07 -12.74
C ASP A 62 11.87 -0.57 -11.51
N ASP A 63 12.38 0.23 -10.57
CA ASP A 63 13.18 -0.22 -9.42
C ASP A 63 12.37 -0.46 -8.14
N TRP A 64 11.04 -0.25 -8.14
CA TRP A 64 10.23 -0.37 -6.92
C TRP A 64 10.27 -1.77 -6.30
N LEU A 65 10.30 -2.82 -7.14
CA LEU A 65 10.36 -4.20 -6.66
C LEU A 65 11.74 -4.51 -6.07
N GLU A 66 12.81 -3.99 -6.64
CA GLU A 66 14.16 -4.13 -6.11
C GLU A 66 14.27 -3.44 -4.74
N LYS A 67 13.71 -2.23 -4.60
CA LYS A 67 13.64 -1.52 -3.31
C LYS A 67 12.85 -2.31 -2.26
N LEU A 68 11.75 -2.94 -2.67
CA LEU A 68 10.95 -3.80 -1.81
C LEU A 68 11.78 -5.03 -1.35
N GLN A 69 12.49 -5.71 -2.26
CA GLN A 69 13.36 -6.83 -1.93
C GLN A 69 14.52 -6.43 -0.99
N LYS A 70 15.17 -5.29 -1.26
CA LYS A 70 16.22 -4.73 -0.39
C LYS A 70 15.73 -4.42 1.02
N SER A 71 14.42 -4.16 1.17
CA SER A 71 13.78 -3.92 2.46
C SER A 71 13.42 -5.22 3.21
N GLY A 72 13.73 -6.39 2.65
CA GLY A 72 13.52 -7.70 3.27
C GLY A 72 12.31 -8.48 2.74
N PHE A 73 11.69 -8.03 1.64
CA PHE A 73 10.67 -8.83 0.97
C PHE A 73 11.29 -10.05 0.28
N GLU A 74 10.73 -11.22 0.53
CA GLU A 74 11.17 -12.50 -0.04
C GLU A 74 10.13 -13.01 -1.04
N PRO A 75 10.41 -13.01 -2.36
CA PRO A 75 9.44 -13.39 -3.39
C PRO A 75 8.90 -14.82 -3.31
N GLU A 76 9.59 -15.71 -2.58
CA GLU A 76 9.19 -17.10 -2.40
C GLU A 76 8.14 -17.29 -1.28
N LYS A 77 7.92 -16.27 -0.44
CA LYS A 77 6.95 -16.33 0.65
C LYS A 77 5.53 -16.00 0.16
N SER A 78 4.55 -16.71 0.69
CA SER A 78 3.14 -16.45 0.37
C SER A 78 2.79 -15.00 0.71
N THR A 79 2.22 -14.29 -0.27
CA THR A 79 2.06 -12.84 -0.22
C THR A 79 0.63 -12.43 -0.57
N VAL A 80 0.07 -11.52 0.23
CA VAL A 80 -1.17 -10.81 -0.07
C VAL A 80 -0.82 -9.39 -0.51
N TRP A 81 -1.08 -9.08 -1.77
CA TRP A 81 -0.93 -7.74 -2.35
C TRP A 81 -2.24 -6.98 -2.22
N ILE A 82 -2.17 -5.72 -1.79
CA ILE A 82 -3.33 -4.85 -1.67
C ILE A 82 -3.03 -3.56 -2.43
N LEU A 83 -3.71 -3.39 -3.55
CA LEU A 83 -3.69 -2.19 -4.38
C LEU A 83 -5.03 -1.48 -4.21
N GLU A 84 -5.19 -0.81 -3.08
CA GLU A 84 -6.40 -0.05 -2.75
C GLU A 84 -6.16 1.42 -3.09
N GLY A 85 -7.01 1.99 -3.94
CA GLY A 85 -7.03 3.40 -4.23
C GLY A 85 -5.88 3.91 -5.09
N ILE A 86 -5.21 3.04 -5.85
CA ILE A 86 -3.99 3.40 -6.61
C ILE A 86 -4.11 3.20 -8.12
N LEU A 87 -4.75 2.11 -8.57
CA LEU A 87 -4.68 1.69 -9.98
C LEU A 87 -5.24 2.72 -10.98
N TYR A 88 -6.21 3.53 -10.56
CA TYR A 88 -6.84 4.55 -11.40
C TYR A 88 -6.10 5.89 -11.42
N TYR A 89 -5.06 6.06 -10.59
CA TYR A 89 -4.13 7.21 -10.68
C TYR A 89 -2.93 6.89 -11.57
N LEU A 90 -2.68 5.62 -11.86
CA LEU A 90 -1.62 5.19 -12.77
C LEU A 90 -2.05 5.35 -14.22
N SER A 91 -1.09 5.63 -15.10
CA SER A 91 -1.31 5.45 -16.54
C SER A 91 -1.67 3.99 -16.82
N HIS A 92 -2.39 3.72 -17.91
CA HIS A 92 -2.78 2.36 -18.26
C HIS A 92 -1.57 1.41 -18.38
N SER A 93 -0.45 1.88 -18.95
CA SER A 93 0.77 1.09 -19.06
C SER A 93 1.40 0.79 -17.69
N HIS A 94 1.45 1.77 -16.78
CA HIS A 94 1.99 1.54 -15.43
C HIS A 94 1.11 0.59 -14.61
N ALA A 95 -0.21 0.75 -14.66
CA ALA A 95 -1.14 -0.15 -13.98
C ALA A 95 -0.98 -1.60 -14.48
N ILE A 96 -0.91 -1.80 -15.80
CA ILE A 96 -0.69 -3.12 -16.39
C ILE A 96 0.68 -3.69 -16.00
N ASN A 97 1.73 -2.86 -15.95
CA ASN A 97 3.07 -3.30 -15.58
C ASN A 97 3.10 -3.82 -14.12
N VAL A 98 2.54 -3.05 -13.18
CA VAL A 98 2.42 -3.46 -11.76
C VAL A 98 1.67 -4.79 -11.65
N LEU A 99 0.54 -4.93 -12.33
CA LEU A 99 -0.26 -6.17 -12.28
C LEU A 99 0.49 -7.37 -12.88
N LYS A 100 1.25 -7.18 -13.97
CA LYS A 100 2.08 -8.24 -14.57
C LYS A 100 3.18 -8.68 -13.60
N ILE A 101 3.91 -7.73 -13.01
CA ILE A 101 4.96 -8.02 -12.04
C ILE A 101 4.43 -8.86 -10.87
N ILE A 102 3.24 -8.52 -10.35
CA ILE A 102 2.60 -9.28 -9.27
C ILE A 102 2.15 -10.66 -9.77
N ALA A 103 1.54 -10.75 -10.95
CA ALA A 103 1.07 -12.01 -11.53
C ALA A 103 2.21 -13.00 -11.78
N GLU A 104 3.40 -12.53 -12.13
CA GLU A 104 4.59 -13.38 -12.26
C GLU A 104 4.95 -14.11 -10.95
N LYS A 105 4.59 -13.56 -9.78
CA LYS A 105 4.85 -14.20 -8.49
C LYS A 105 3.93 -15.37 -8.20
N CYS A 106 2.78 -15.46 -8.86
CA CYS A 106 1.89 -16.62 -8.78
C CYS A 106 2.55 -17.92 -9.26
N ASN A 107 3.60 -17.82 -10.09
CA ASN A 107 4.35 -18.99 -10.56
C ASN A 107 5.34 -19.55 -9.50
N ILE A 108 5.59 -18.79 -8.42
CA ILE A 108 6.62 -19.11 -7.43
C ILE A 108 5.98 -19.47 -6.09
N THR A 109 4.94 -18.75 -5.68
CA THR A 109 4.34 -18.90 -4.36
C THR A 109 2.86 -18.58 -4.36
N ASN A 110 2.15 -18.99 -3.30
CA ASN A 110 0.76 -18.64 -3.12
C ASN A 110 0.61 -17.12 -2.99
N THR A 111 -0.01 -16.52 -3.99
CA THR A 111 -0.15 -15.08 -4.14
C THR A 111 -1.62 -14.71 -4.22
N VAL A 112 -2.06 -13.78 -3.37
CA VAL A 112 -3.41 -13.21 -3.41
C VAL A 112 -3.27 -11.74 -3.78
N LEU A 113 -4.10 -11.25 -4.71
CA LEU A 113 -4.20 -9.84 -5.05
C LEU A 113 -5.60 -9.33 -4.72
N LEU A 114 -5.67 -8.29 -3.90
CA LEU A 114 -6.86 -7.48 -3.69
C LEU A 114 -6.62 -6.12 -4.34
N ALA A 115 -7.49 -5.73 -5.26
CA ALA A 115 -7.36 -4.48 -5.99
C ALA A 115 -8.72 -3.86 -6.26
N ASP A 116 -8.82 -2.53 -6.19
CA ASP A 116 -10.01 -1.82 -6.64
C ASP A 116 -9.89 -1.40 -8.10
N PHE A 117 -11.02 -1.46 -8.81
CA PHE A 117 -11.13 -1.03 -10.19
C PHE A 117 -12.27 -0.03 -10.30
N MET A 118 -11.96 1.13 -10.87
CA MET A 118 -12.98 2.11 -11.24
C MET A 118 -13.39 1.91 -12.69
N ASN A 119 -14.69 1.79 -12.94
CA ASN A 119 -15.22 1.78 -14.29
C ASN A 119 -15.32 3.22 -14.85
N ARG A 120 -15.46 3.35 -16.17
CA ARG A 120 -15.57 4.65 -16.85
C ARG A 120 -16.65 5.56 -16.26
N GLN A 121 -17.80 5.00 -15.85
CA GLN A 121 -18.91 5.78 -15.31
C GLN A 121 -18.54 6.43 -13.98
N ALA A 122 -17.81 5.72 -13.12
CA ALA A 122 -17.32 6.23 -11.85
C ALA A 122 -16.26 7.33 -12.05
N THR A 123 -15.39 7.20 -13.06
CA THR A 123 -14.39 8.24 -13.38
C THR A 123 -15.06 9.54 -13.88
N THR A 124 -16.06 9.42 -14.75
CA THR A 124 -16.83 10.59 -15.23
C THR A 124 -17.59 11.27 -14.09
N PHE A 125 -18.13 10.51 -13.14
CA PHE A 125 -18.80 11.05 -11.96
C PHE A 125 -17.85 11.91 -11.11
N ILE A 126 -16.61 11.46 -10.88
CA ILE A 126 -15.60 12.23 -10.13
C ILE A 126 -15.18 13.50 -10.88
N GLN A 127 -14.90 13.41 -12.18
CA GLN A 127 -14.52 14.60 -12.98
C GLN A 127 -15.60 15.69 -13.01
N LEU A 128 -16.88 15.29 -12.98
CA LEU A 128 -17.99 16.24 -13.00
C LEU A 128 -18.29 16.88 -11.63
N HIS A 129 -17.91 16.23 -10.52
CA HIS A 129 -18.33 16.65 -9.16
C HIS A 129 -17.18 16.98 -8.20
N LEU A 130 -15.92 16.70 -8.55
CA LEU A 130 -14.70 17.09 -7.81
C LEU A 130 -13.63 17.65 -8.79
N PRO A 131 -13.87 18.77 -9.47
CA PRO A 131 -12.96 19.29 -10.51
C PRO A 131 -11.66 19.93 -9.98
N LEU A 132 -11.46 20.00 -8.66
CA LEU A 132 -10.32 20.69 -8.04
C LEU A 132 -9.51 19.72 -7.18
N LEU A 133 -8.62 18.95 -7.79
CA LEU A 133 -7.51 18.26 -7.10
C LEU A 133 -6.43 17.76 -8.10
N LEU A 134 -6.20 18.52 -9.18
CA LEU A 134 -4.99 18.44 -10.01
C LEU A 134 -4.40 19.84 -10.14
#